data_AF-A0A8I1TRW1-F1
#
_entry.id   AF-A0A8I1TRW1-F1
#
_cell.length_a   1.000
_cell.length_b   1.000
_cell.length_c   1.000
_cell.angle_alpha   90.00
_cell.angle_beta   90.00
_cell.angle_gamma   90.00
#
_symmetry.space_group_name_H-M   'P 1'
#
loop_
_entity.id
_entity.type
_entity.pdbx_description
1 polymer ?
#
loop_
_entity_poly.entity_id
_entity_poly.type
_entity_poly.pdbx_seq_one_letter_code
_entity_poly.pdbx_strand_id
1 'polypeptide(L)' 'MKTITALMLMVLLTACSQSAPTETVESLAANPERLKELRQQCKADRAKLGDALCNAVAEATHKRFMGNGTPYTPEPIPKN' A
#
# COMPACT_ATOMS: atom_id res chain seq x y z
N MET A 1 -27.56 -6.17 28.03
CA MET A 1 -27.53 -7.05 26.84
C MET A 1 -27.69 -6.29 25.53
N LYS A 2 -28.60 -5.31 25.43
CA LYS A 2 -28.90 -4.53 24.21
C LYS A 2 -27.78 -3.55 23.76
N THR A 3 -26.96 -3.07 24.69
CA THR A 3 -25.82 -2.16 24.42
C THR A 3 -24.57 -2.90 23.94
N ILE A 4 -24.39 -4.15 24.35
CA ILE A 4 -23.24 -4.98 24.00
C ILE A 4 -23.31 -5.38 22.51
N THR A 5 -24.51 -5.69 22.01
CA THR A 5 -24.75 -5.96 20.59
C THR A 5 -24.52 -4.73 19.71
N ALA A 6 -24.88 -3.54 20.18
CA ALA A 6 -24.62 -2.28 19.47
C ALA A 6 -23.12 -1.96 19.39
N LEU A 7 -22.37 -2.24 20.47
CA LEU A 7 -20.93 -2.04 20.52
C LEU A 7 -20.19 -3.00 19.58
N MET A 8 -20.60 -4.27 19.53
CA MET A 8 -20.05 -5.29 18.62
C MET A 8 -20.28 -4.93 17.15
N LEU A 9 -21.44 -4.35 16.81
CA LEU A 9 -21.72 -3.92 15.44
C LEU A 9 -20.75 -2.81 14.97
N MET A 10 -20.46 -1.82 15.82
CA MET A 10 -19.52 -0.75 15.46
C MET A 10 -18.09 -1.25 15.23
N VAL A 11 -17.64 -2.28 15.96
CA VAL A 11 -16.32 -2.90 15.76
C VAL A 11 -16.24 -3.67 14.44
N LEU A 12 -17.34 -4.27 13.98
CA LEU A 12 -17.39 -4.95 12.69
C LEU A 12 -17.39 -3.96 11.51
N LEU A 13 -17.97 -2.77 11.68
CA LEU A 13 -17.97 -1.73 10.64
C LEU A 13 -16.58 -1.14 10.38
N THR A 14 -15.67 -1.12 11.35
CA THR A 14 -14.28 -0.67 11.13
C THR A 14 -13.42 -1.73 10.42
N ALA A 15 -13.86 -2.99 10.39
CA ALA A 15 -13.20 -4.06 9.62
C ALA A 15 -13.52 -4.00 8.11
N CYS A 16 -14.63 -3.36 7.74
CA CYS A 16 -14.93 -2.97 6.35
C CYS A 16 -14.37 -1.59 6.02
N SER A 17 -13.15 -1.27 6.46
CA SER A 17 -12.37 -0.22 5.81
C SER A 17 -11.89 -0.74 4.47
N GLN A 18 -12.81 -0.83 3.50
CA GLN A 18 -12.45 -0.82 2.09
C GLN A 18 -11.66 0.47 1.91
N SER A 19 -10.34 0.37 1.98
CA SER A 19 -9.44 1.48 1.67
C SER A 19 -9.90 1.98 0.31
N ALA A 20 -10.51 3.15 0.31
CA ALA A 20 -11.17 3.72 -0.84
C ALA A 20 -10.20 3.74 -2.04
N PRO A 21 -10.69 3.94 -3.28
CA PRO A 21 -9.86 4.08 -4.49
C PRO A 21 -8.74 5.16 -4.41
N THR A 22 -8.62 5.87 -3.29
CA THR A 22 -7.53 6.80 -2.94
C THR A 22 -6.20 6.14 -2.58
N GLU A 23 -6.13 4.84 -2.28
CA GLU A 23 -4.87 4.16 -1.91
C GLU A 23 -4.28 3.34 -3.07
N THR A 24 -4.44 3.82 -4.31
CA THR A 24 -3.75 3.27 -5.48
C THR A 24 -2.29 3.69 -5.50
N VAL A 25 -1.45 2.96 -6.24
CA VAL A 25 -0.03 3.27 -6.44
C VAL A 25 0.16 4.70 -6.96
N GLU A 26 -0.65 5.11 -7.92
CA GLU A 26 -0.62 6.43 -8.54
C GLU A 26 -0.99 7.53 -7.54
N SER A 27 -2.07 7.34 -6.78
CA SER A 27 -2.52 8.30 -5.77
C SER A 27 -1.51 8.43 -4.63
N LEU A 28 -0.96 7.31 -4.17
CA LEU A 28 0.09 7.27 -3.15
C LEU A 28 1.40 7.90 -3.65
N ALA A 29 1.73 7.71 -4.92
CA ALA A 29 2.90 8.34 -5.52
C ALA A 29 2.75 9.88 -5.62
N ALA A 30 1.52 10.36 -5.87
CA ALA A 30 1.19 11.77 -5.91
C ALA A 30 1.10 12.43 -4.51
N ASN A 31 0.84 11.65 -3.45
CA ASN A 31 0.60 12.14 -2.09
C ASN A 31 1.70 11.68 -1.09
N PRO A 32 2.83 12.41 -0.97
CA PRO A 32 3.98 11.99 -0.16
C PRO A 32 3.71 11.88 1.35
N GLU A 33 2.91 12.78 1.90
CA GLU A 33 2.56 12.76 3.33
C GLU A 33 1.78 11.49 3.69
N ARG A 34 0.76 11.17 2.88
CA ARG A 34 -0.04 9.96 3.06
C ARG A 34 0.80 8.69 2.91
N LEU A 35 1.68 8.65 1.91
CA LEU A 35 2.60 7.54 1.69
C LEU A 35 3.55 7.33 2.88
N LYS A 36 4.03 8.42 3.51
CA LYS A 36 4.91 8.36 4.68
C LYS A 36 4.19 7.78 5.90
N GLU A 37 2.96 8.21 6.17
CA GLU A 37 2.14 7.68 7.26
C GLU A 37 1.90 6.18 7.11
N LEU A 38 1.43 5.76 5.93
CA LEU A 38 1.15 4.35 5.67
C LEU A 38 2.41 3.49 5.71
N ARG A 39 3.56 4.04 5.34
CA ARG A 39 4.84 3.37 5.56
C ARG A 39 5.13 3.07 7.02
N GLN A 40 4.91 4.04 7.91
CA GLN A 40 5.10 3.82 9.34
C GLN A 40 4.12 2.76 9.86
N GLN A 41 2.86 2.83 9.42
CA GLN A 41 1.85 1.85 9.82
C GLN A 41 2.16 0.43 9.30
N CYS A 42 2.60 0.29 8.04
CA CYS A 42 3.02 -0.98 7.47
C CYS A 42 4.26 -1.57 8.15
N LYS A 43 5.14 -0.73 8.68
CA LYS A 43 6.27 -1.18 9.52
C LYS A 43 5.82 -1.61 10.90
N ALA A 44 4.82 -0.94 11.47
CA ALA A 44 4.32 -1.22 12.81
C ALA A 44 3.47 -2.50 12.86
N ASP A 45 2.51 -2.64 11.93
CA ASP A 45 1.59 -3.78 11.90
C ASP A 45 1.06 -4.05 10.48
N ARG A 46 1.84 -4.82 9.73
CA ARG A 46 1.51 -5.26 8.38
C ARG A 46 0.32 -6.22 8.33
N ALA A 47 0.16 -7.07 9.34
CA ALA A 47 -0.91 -8.05 9.40
C ALA A 47 -2.28 -7.38 9.51
N LYS A 48 -2.37 -6.28 10.27
CA LYS A 48 -3.58 -5.48 10.40
C LYS A 48 -3.95 -4.69 9.14
N LEU A 49 -2.96 -4.12 8.44
CA LEU A 49 -3.21 -3.32 7.24
C LEU A 49 -3.41 -4.15 5.97
N GLY A 50 -2.84 -5.35 5.94
CA GLY A 50 -2.91 -6.26 4.81
C GLY A 50 -1.76 -6.08 3.81
N ASP A 51 -1.34 -7.21 3.24
CA ASP A 51 -0.20 -7.27 2.32
C ASP A 51 -0.41 -6.45 1.05
N ALA A 52 -1.63 -6.45 0.51
CA ALA A 52 -1.97 -5.72 -0.70
C ALA A 52 -1.71 -4.22 -0.55
N LEU A 53 -2.14 -3.61 0.57
CA LEU A 53 -1.93 -2.20 0.84
C LEU A 53 -0.43 -1.88 1.04
N CYS A 54 0.26 -2.69 1.84
CA CYS A 54 1.68 -2.45 2.10
C CYS A 54 2.56 -2.70 0.87
N ASN A 55 2.15 -3.57 -0.06
CA ASN A 55 2.78 -3.73 -1.37
C ASN A 55 2.55 -2.50 -2.25
N ALA A 56 1.32 -1.99 -2.32
CA ALA A 56 1.01 -0.76 -3.06
C ALA A 56 1.82 0.44 -2.53
N VAL A 57 1.99 0.56 -1.22
CA VAL A 57 2.87 1.57 -0.58
C VAL A 57 4.34 1.40 -0.98
N ALA A 58 4.82 0.16 -1.05
CA ALA A 58 6.19 -0.12 -1.50
C ALA A 58 6.39 0.24 -2.98
N GLU A 59 5.44 -0.11 -3.83
CA GLU A 59 5.45 0.21 -5.25
C GLU A 59 5.32 1.72 -5.50
N ALA A 60 4.41 2.40 -4.79
CA ALA A 60 4.27 3.86 -4.88
C ALA A 60 5.56 4.56 -4.47
N THR A 61 6.25 4.05 -3.45
CA THR A 61 7.59 4.53 -3.15
C THR A 61 8.52 4.32 -4.33
N HIS A 62 8.66 3.08 -4.80
CA HIS A 62 9.58 2.74 -5.87
C HIS A 62 9.34 3.65 -7.07
N LYS A 63 8.08 3.87 -7.45
CA LYS A 63 7.67 4.75 -8.54
C LYS A 63 8.08 6.22 -8.31
N ARG A 64 7.97 6.75 -7.10
CA ARG A 64 8.42 8.13 -6.80
C ARG A 64 9.92 8.33 -6.90
N PHE A 65 10.70 7.31 -6.54
CA PHE A 65 12.17 7.42 -6.49
C PHE A 65 12.85 6.92 -7.78
N MET A 66 12.38 5.83 -8.36
CA MET A 66 12.95 5.18 -9.55
C MET A 66 12.13 5.40 -10.82
N GLY A 67 10.95 6.03 -10.72
CA GLY A 67 10.03 6.13 -11.85
C GLY A 67 9.54 4.74 -12.28
N ASN A 68 9.34 4.56 -13.59
CA ASN A 68 9.00 3.26 -14.18
C ASN A 68 10.22 2.35 -14.41
N GLY A 69 11.41 2.77 -13.95
CA GLY A 69 12.68 2.10 -14.24
C GLY A 69 13.11 2.23 -15.72
N THR A 70 14.30 1.70 -16.03
CA THR A 70 14.74 1.46 -17.41
C THR A 70 14.80 -0.05 -17.63
N PRO A 71 14.22 -0.58 -18.73
CA PRO A 71 14.34 -2.00 -19.05
C PRO A 71 15.81 -2.40 -19.17
N TYR A 72 16.18 -3.54 -18.58
CA TYR A 72 17.50 -4.12 -18.79
C TYR A 72 17.70 -4.40 -20.28
N THR A 73 18.76 -3.82 -20.85
CA THR A 73 19.15 -4.07 -22.24
C THR A 73 20.40 -4.95 -22.21
N PRO A 74 20.28 -6.27 -22.44
CA PRO A 74 21.43 -7.15 -22.49
C PRO A 74 22.35 -6.77 -23.63
N GLU A 75 23.66 -6.78 -23.38
CA GLU A 75 24.65 -6.69 -24.45
C GLU A 75 24.58 -7.95 -25.32
N PRO A 76 24.71 -7.83 -26.65
CA PRO A 76 24.77 -8.99 -27.53
C PRO A 76 25.98 -9.86 -27.17
N ILE A 77 25.76 -11.16 -26.94
CA ILE A 77 26.86 -12.11 -26.74
C ILE A 77 27.63 -12.24 -28.06
N PRO A 78 28.95 -11.96 -28.10
CA PRO A 78 29.75 -12.11 -29.30
C PRO A 78 29.75 -13.57 -29.75
N LYS A 79 29.38 -13.80 -31.02
CA LYS A 79 29.45 -15.12 -31.65
C LYS A 79 30.86 -15.32 -32.17
N ASN A 80 31.61 -16.22 -31.55
CA ASN A 80 32.91 -16.67 -32.04
C ASN A 80 32.74 -17.91 -32.92
#